data_AF-A0A928CF13-F1
#
_entry.id   AF-A0A928CF13-F1
#
_cell.length_a   1.000
_cell.length_b   1.000
_cell.length_c   1.000
_cell.angle_alpha   90.00
_cell.angle_beta   90.00
_cell.angle_gamma   90.00
#
_symmetry.space_group_name_H-M   'P 1'
#
loop_
_entity.id
_entity.type
_entity.pdbx_description
1 polymer ?
#
loop_
_entity_poly.entity_id
_entity_poly.type
_entity_poly.pdbx_seq_one_letter_code
_entity_poly.pdbx_strand_id
1 'polypeptide(L)'
;MTEEYWVNSQFSVARYYGGIQIGGKSYKIVNKQGATIFELSDPDSPYYVGDGNMAIPPGEPADLVLEEWIPIYKILGRDKTIELVKQGVSVQEARKLCKEFKKHKTPKIKTK
;
A
#
# COMPACT_ATOMS: atom_id res chain seq x y z
N MET A 1 -21.55 2.25 -19.96
CA MET A 1 -21.08 3.02 -18.79
C MET A 1 -19.62 3.37 -19.08
N THR A 2 -19.26 4.64 -19.25
CA THR A 2 -17.90 5.05 -19.63
C THR A 2 -16.99 5.15 -18.41
N GLU A 3 -15.67 5.08 -18.61
CA GLU A 3 -14.68 5.27 -17.54
C GLU A 3 -14.88 6.63 -16.86
N GLU A 4 -14.98 7.71 -17.64
CA GLU A 4 -15.27 9.07 -17.15
C GLU A 4 -16.53 9.14 -16.27
N TYR A 5 -17.59 8.41 -16.62
CA TYR A 5 -18.82 8.36 -15.82
C TYR A 5 -18.60 7.60 -14.50
N TRP A 6 -17.86 6.49 -14.54
CA TRP A 6 -17.53 5.71 -13.35
C TRP A 6 -16.64 6.48 -12.37
N VAL A 7 -15.56 7.11 -12.86
CA VAL A 7 -14.60 7.82 -12.01
C VAL A 7 -15.26 9.00 -11.32
N ASN A 8 -16.23 9.67 -11.95
CA ASN A 8 -16.92 10.83 -11.39
C ASN A 8 -18.22 10.48 -10.65
N SER A 9 -18.55 9.20 -10.51
CA SER A 9 -19.72 8.78 -9.73
C SER A 9 -19.38 8.62 -8.26
N GLN A 10 -20.30 8.95 -7.37
CA GLN A 10 -20.24 8.68 -5.92
C GLN A 10 -20.02 7.19 -5.56
N PHE A 11 -20.18 6.29 -6.54
CA PHE A 11 -19.93 4.86 -6.40
C PHE A 11 -18.46 4.47 -6.61
N SER A 12 -17.59 5.42 -6.96
CA SER A 12 -16.14 5.19 -7.07
C SER A 12 -15.49 5.12 -5.68
N VAL A 13 -15.47 3.93 -5.11
CA VAL A 13 -14.81 3.62 -3.82
C VAL A 13 -13.34 4.05 -3.83
N ALA A 14 -12.67 3.88 -4.97
CA ALA A 14 -11.29 4.29 -5.16
C ALA A 14 -11.09 5.81 -5.11
N ARG A 15 -11.99 6.61 -5.72
CA ARG A 15 -11.88 8.07 -5.75
C ARG A 15 -12.21 8.72 -4.41
N TYR A 16 -13.31 8.34 -3.79
CA TYR A 16 -13.82 9.08 -2.62
C TYR A 16 -13.27 8.55 -1.30
N TYR A 17 -12.93 7.26 -1.22
CA TYR A 17 -12.59 6.61 0.05
C TYR A 17 -11.21 5.97 0.05
N GLY A 18 -10.62 5.73 -1.13
CA GLY A 18 -9.31 5.09 -1.28
C GLY A 18 -9.25 3.69 -0.66
N GLY A 19 -10.41 3.08 -0.36
CA GLY A 19 -10.53 1.93 0.53
C GLY A 19 -11.95 1.66 1.01
N ILE A 20 -12.10 0.64 1.86
CA ILE A 20 -13.39 0.16 2.37
C ILE A 20 -13.26 -0.29 3.83
N GLN A 21 -14.34 -0.21 4.60
CA GLN A 21 -14.44 -0.80 5.93
C GLN A 21 -15.31 -2.07 5.89
N ILE A 22 -14.78 -3.18 6.40
CA ILE A 22 -15.49 -4.47 6.45
C ILE A 22 -15.30 -5.06 7.85
N GLY A 23 -16.39 -5.32 8.57
CA GLY A 23 -16.35 -5.97 9.89
C GLY A 23 -15.49 -5.22 10.91
N GLY A 24 -15.54 -3.88 10.91
CA GLY A 24 -14.73 -3.03 11.80
C GLY A 24 -13.26 -2.89 11.41
N LYS A 25 -12.83 -3.51 10.30
CA LYS A 25 -11.46 -3.41 9.78
C LYS A 25 -11.40 -2.49 8.57
N SER A 26 -10.38 -1.65 8.53
CA SER A 26 -10.12 -0.68 7.46
C SER A 26 -9.16 -1.26 6.42
N TYR A 27 -9.54 -1.22 5.16
CA TYR A 27 -8.73 -1.67 4.04
C TYR A 27 -8.49 -0.50 3.09
N LYS A 28 -7.26 -0.35 2.58
CA LYS A 28 -6.89 0.70 1.63
C LYS A 28 -6.35 0.08 0.35
N ILE A 29 -6.63 0.74 -0.77
CA ILE A 29 -6.04 0.38 -2.05
C ILE A 29 -4.63 0.95 -2.09
N VAL A 30 -3.66 0.10 -2.40
CA VAL A 30 -2.24 0.47 -2.51
C VAL A 30 -1.66 0.03 -3.85
N ASN A 31 -0.63 0.75 -4.31
CA ASN A 31 0.19 0.35 -5.44
C ASN A 31 1.21 -0.74 -5.06
N LYS A 32 2.03 -1.19 -6.02
CA LYS A 32 3.08 -2.20 -5.82
C LYS A 32 4.14 -1.84 -4.77
N GLN A 33 4.28 -0.56 -4.41
CA GLN A 33 5.18 -0.08 -3.35
C GLN A 33 4.49 0.01 -1.98
N GLY A 34 3.17 -0.22 -1.92
CA GLY A 34 2.37 -0.08 -0.72
C GLY A 34 1.90 1.34 -0.45
N ALA A 35 2.11 2.30 -1.36
CA ALA A 35 1.58 3.65 -1.24
C ALA A 35 0.07 3.65 -1.52
N THR A 36 -0.70 4.29 -0.65
CA THR A 36 -2.15 4.38 -0.80
C THR A 36 -2.55 5.33 -1.95
N ILE A 37 -3.77 5.20 -2.48
CA ILE A 37 -4.30 6.16 -3.47
C ILE A 37 -4.16 7.61 -2.98
N PHE A 38 -4.41 7.85 -1.69
CA PHE A 38 -4.28 9.20 -1.13
C PHE A 38 -2.83 9.69 -1.09
N GLU A 39 -1.88 8.83 -0.70
CA GLU A 39 -0.46 9.19 -0.76
C GLU A 39 0.04 9.43 -2.20
N LEU A 40 -0.59 8.80 -3.19
CA LEU A 40 -0.24 9.01 -4.61
C LEU A 40 -0.82 10.32 -5.15
N SER A 41 -1.89 10.83 -4.54
CA SER A 41 -2.59 12.07 -4.96
C SER A 41 -2.29 13.28 -4.07
N ASP A 42 -1.51 13.12 -3.01
CA ASP A 42 -1.12 14.18 -2.09
C ASP A 42 0.19 14.85 -2.55
N PRO A 43 0.20 16.14 -2.92
CA PRO A 43 1.41 16.85 -3.35
C PRO A 43 2.56 16.86 -2.33
N ASP A 44 2.25 16.71 -1.04
CA ASP A 44 3.25 16.69 0.03
C ASP A 44 3.80 15.28 0.30
N SER A 45 3.23 14.26 -0.33
CA SER A 45 3.66 12.88 -0.18
C SER A 45 4.88 12.55 -1.04
N PRO A 46 5.84 11.77 -0.54
CA PRO A 46 6.98 11.30 -1.35
C PRO A 46 6.58 10.33 -2.47
N TYR A 47 5.32 9.90 -2.49
CA TYR A 47 4.75 9.04 -3.53
C TYR A 47 3.92 9.81 -4.55
N TYR A 48 3.82 11.15 -4.45
CA TYR A 48 2.99 11.95 -5.35
C TYR A 48 3.31 11.68 -6.83
N VAL A 49 2.28 11.38 -7.61
CA VAL A 49 2.47 11.08 -9.05
C VAL A 49 2.32 12.31 -9.95
N GLY A 50 1.92 13.47 -9.41
CA GLY A 50 1.69 14.69 -10.19
C GLY A 50 0.24 14.86 -10.66
N ASP A 51 -0.13 16.12 -10.89
CA ASP A 51 -1.49 16.47 -11.34
C ASP A 51 -1.78 15.92 -12.74
N GLY A 52 -2.99 15.40 -12.93
CA GLY A 52 -3.43 14.81 -14.20
C GLY A 52 -2.88 13.41 -14.48
N ASN A 53 -1.97 12.88 -13.65
CA ASN A 53 -1.51 11.51 -13.73
C ASN A 53 -2.46 10.54 -13.00
N MET A 54 -2.56 9.32 -13.49
CA MET A 54 -3.29 8.26 -12.80
C MET A 54 -2.48 7.78 -11.59
N ALA A 55 -3.10 7.77 -10.40
CA ALA A 55 -2.47 7.30 -9.16
C ALA A 55 -1.87 5.89 -9.32
N ILE A 56 -2.60 4.98 -9.97
CA ILE A 56 -2.13 3.66 -10.37
C ILE A 56 -2.46 3.48 -11.86
N PRO A 57 -1.45 3.44 -12.75
CA PRO A 57 -1.67 3.25 -14.18
C PRO A 57 -2.30 1.90 -14.54
N PRO A 58 -2.97 1.78 -15.70
CA PRO A 58 -3.47 0.51 -16.20
C PRO A 58 -2.34 -0.52 -16.35
N GLY A 59 -2.59 -1.75 -15.90
CA GLY A 59 -1.61 -2.84 -15.92
C GLY A 59 -0.66 -2.88 -14.72
N GLU A 60 -0.64 -1.84 -13.88
CA GLU A 60 0.08 -1.88 -12.61
C GLU A 60 -0.77 -2.54 -11.51
N PRO A 61 -0.16 -3.27 -10.57
CA PRO A 61 -0.91 -3.88 -9.46
C PRO A 61 -1.57 -2.83 -8.56
N ALA A 62 -2.84 -3.06 -8.24
CA ALA A 62 -3.61 -2.36 -7.22
C ALA A 62 -4.15 -3.39 -6.23
N ASP A 63 -3.57 -3.47 -5.04
CA ASP A 63 -3.96 -4.45 -4.02
C ASP A 63 -4.82 -3.78 -2.93
N LEU A 64 -5.87 -4.47 -2.47
CA LEU A 64 -6.64 -4.04 -1.30
C LEU A 64 -6.01 -4.62 -0.03
N VAL A 65 -5.40 -3.77 0.79
CA VAL A 65 -4.58 -4.18 1.93
C VAL A 65 -5.20 -3.70 3.24
N LEU A 66 -5.28 -4.60 4.22
CA LEU A 66 -5.67 -4.26 5.60
C LEU A 66 -4.70 -3.20 6.13
N GLU A 67 -5.22 -2.11 6.69
CA GLU A 67 -4.43 -0.92 7.03
C GLU A 67 -3.19 -1.23 7.90
N GLU A 68 -3.32 -2.16 8.84
CA GLU A 68 -2.23 -2.60 9.71
C GLU A 68 -1.05 -3.30 8.97
N TRP A 69 -1.31 -3.83 7.77
CA TRP A 69 -0.31 -4.48 6.91
C TRP A 69 0.40 -3.50 5.98
N ILE A 70 -0.11 -2.29 5.78
CA ILE A 70 0.50 -1.32 4.84
C ILE A 70 1.96 -1.01 5.19
N PRO A 71 2.34 -0.76 6.47
CA PRO A 71 3.75 -0.55 6.80
C PRO A 71 4.63 -1.77 6.52
N ILE A 72 4.10 -2.98 6.71
CA ILE A 72 4.81 -4.23 6.41
C ILE A 72 5.02 -4.34 4.90
N TYR A 73 3.97 -4.07 4.12
CA TYR A 73 3.97 -4.08 2.66
C TYR A 73 5.04 -3.12 2.12
N LYS A 74 5.11 -1.88 2.63
CA LYS A 74 6.12 -0.89 2.24
C LYS A 74 7.57 -1.34 2.54
N ILE A 75 7.77 -2.16 3.57
CA ILE A 75 9.11 -2.60 3.99
C ILE A 75 9.56 -3.85 3.24
N LEU A 76 8.69 -4.86 3.15
CA LEU A 76 9.02 -6.17 2.60
C LEU A 76 8.72 -6.28 1.10
N GLY A 77 7.87 -5.39 0.58
CA GLY A 77 7.37 -5.44 -0.79
C GLY A 77 6.21 -6.41 -0.97
N ARG A 78 5.53 -6.24 -2.11
CA ARG A 78 4.32 -6.96 -2.50
C ARG A 78 4.41 -8.48 -2.35
N ASP A 79 5.36 -9.09 -3.05
CA ASP A 79 5.40 -10.55 -3.18
C ASP A 79 5.63 -11.23 -1.83
N LYS A 80 6.55 -10.68 -1.02
CA LYS A 80 6.83 -11.23 0.31
C LYS A 80 5.64 -11.04 1.24
N THR A 81 4.95 -9.90 1.19
CA THR A 81 3.74 -9.68 1.99
C THR A 81 2.62 -10.64 1.60
N ILE A 82 2.38 -10.87 0.31
CA ILE A 82 1.38 -11.84 -0.17
C ILE A 82 1.74 -13.26 0.30
N GLU A 83 3.02 -13.64 0.23
CA GLU A 83 3.50 -14.93 0.73
C GLU A 83 3.19 -15.13 2.22
N LEU A 84 3.51 -14.13 3.06
CA LEU A 84 3.25 -14.19 4.50
C LEU A 84 1.77 -14.29 4.84
N VAL A 85 0.92 -13.55 4.12
CA VAL A 85 -0.54 -13.62 4.29
C VAL A 85 -1.07 -15.01 3.93
N LYS A 86 -0.59 -15.60 2.83
CA LYS A 86 -0.96 -16.97 2.42
C LYS A 86 -0.52 -18.03 3.43
N GLN A 87 0.58 -17.81 4.13
CA GLN A 87 1.07 -18.68 5.19
C GLN A 87 0.31 -18.50 6.52
N GLY A 88 -0.64 -17.56 6.60
CA GLY A 88 -1.39 -17.28 7.82
C GLY A 88 -0.57 -16.55 8.90
N VAL A 89 0.54 -15.92 8.53
CA VAL A 89 1.40 -15.18 9.46
C VAL A 89 0.63 -14.00 10.03
N SER A 90 0.70 -13.80 11.33
CA SER A 90 0.03 -12.68 11.99
C SER A 90 0.74 -11.34 11.71
N VAL A 91 0.00 -10.23 11.86
CA VAL A 91 0.57 -8.87 11.76
C VAL A 91 1.76 -8.69 12.71
N GLN A 92 1.68 -9.25 13.92
CA GLN A 92 2.71 -9.11 14.94
C GLN A 92 4.00 -9.83 14.55
N GLU A 93 3.90 -11.04 14.01
CA GLU A 93 5.05 -11.81 13.50
C GLU A 93 5.67 -11.12 12.28
N ALA A 94 4.85 -10.67 11.34
CA ALA A 94 5.33 -9.92 10.19
C ALA A 94 6.07 -8.63 10.59
N ARG A 95 5.59 -7.91 11.61
CA ARG A 95 6.31 -6.75 12.18
C ARG A 95 7.67 -7.11 12.77
N LYS A 96 7.84 -8.30 13.35
CA LYS A 96 9.15 -8.78 13.82
C LYS A 96 10.10 -9.02 12.64
N LEU A 97 9.62 -9.68 11.59
CA LEU A 97 10.39 -9.89 10.36
C LEU A 97 10.84 -8.56 9.72
N CYS A 98 9.97 -7.53 9.71
CA CYS A 98 10.36 -6.20 9.23
C CYS A 98 11.52 -5.59 10.01
N LYS A 99 11.58 -5.78 11.34
CA LYS A 99 12.68 -5.27 12.17
C LYS A 99 13.99 -5.96 11.82
N GLU A 100 13.96 -7.27 11.61
CA GLU A 100 15.13 -8.05 11.19
C GLU A 100 15.60 -7.65 9.80
N PHE A 101 14.68 -7.50 8.86
CA PHE A 101 14.97 -7.05 7.50
C PHE A 101 15.68 -5.69 7.48
N LYS A 102 15.19 -4.72 8.27
CA LYS A 102 15.82 -3.40 8.41
C LYS A 102 17.24 -3.49 8.99
N LYS A 103 17.48 -4.35 9.99
CA LYS A 103 18.82 -4.54 10.59
C LYS A 103 19.86 -5.06 9.60
N HIS A 104 19.44 -5.87 8.63
CA HIS A 104 20.35 -6.43 7.62
C HIS A 104 20.61 -5.45 6.46
N LYS A 105 19.69 -4.51 6.23
CA LYS A 105 19.80 -3.49 5.17
C LYS A 105 20.64 -2.28 5.58
N THR A 106 20.73 -1.97 6.88
CA THR A 106 21.58 -0.88 7.38
C THR A 106 23.03 -1.36 7.53
N PRO A 107 24.01 -0.81 6.79
CA PRO A 107 25.41 -1.17 6.99
C PRO A 107 25.82 -0.83 8.42
N LYS A 108 26.46 -1.79 9.12
CA LYS A 108 27.09 -1.52 10.41
C LYS A 108 28.28 -0.58 10.16
N ILE A 109 28.07 0.74 10.30
CA ILE A 109 29.17 1.70 10.33
C ILE A 109 29.97 1.38 11.60
N LYS A 110 31.09 0.67 11.45
CA LYS A 110 32.07 0.49 12.52
C LYS A 110 32.85 1.80 12.63
N THR A 111 32.48 2.66 13.57
CA THR A 111 33.36 3.75 14.03
C THR A 111 34.55 3.10 14.75
N LYS A 112 35.74 3.29 14.18
CA LYS A 112 37.03 3.05 14.86
C LYS A 112 37.32 4.21 15.80
#